data_AF-A0A139HTZ5-F1
#
_entry.id   AF-A0A139HTZ5-F1
#
_cell.length_a   1.000
_cell.length_b   1.000
_cell.length_c   1.000
_cell.angle_alpha   90.00
_cell.angle_beta   90.00
_cell.angle_gamma   90.00
#
_symmetry.space_group_name_H-M   'P 1'
#
loop_
_entity.id
_entity.type
_entity.pdbx_description
1 polymer ?
#
loop_
_entity_poly.entity_id
_entity_poly.type
_entity_poly.pdbx_seq_one_letter_code
_entity_poly.pdbx_strand_id
1 'polypeptide(L)'
;MNAILFKACLFLIFLLAFKQTSEETSTIPETYSPVNNAIEYEYRRTIANDTTMVGQPNSAWESRMSNLLNNTLLSISQTELDLANATSIPLQSTNPTQYAGGLGIAHNIHCVKKLKQFLYFSHFYPDVEIGSSHYDYLQYHADHCLNFILQSMMCHMDTSLYTLVWAPGEDGETMVVKHREPGLQKCVSWDKVKEWMSERAVSSDMMLGPG
;
A
#
# COMPACT_ATOMS: atom_id res chain seq x y z
N MET A 1 -49.22 7.97 -45.83
CA MET A 1 -47.95 8.12 -45.10
C MET A 1 -47.06 6.93 -45.47
N ASN A 2 -45.95 7.18 -46.17
CA ASN A 2 -45.20 6.14 -46.88
C ASN A 2 -44.53 5.14 -45.91
N ALA A 3 -44.94 3.87 -45.95
CA ALA A 3 -44.38 2.79 -45.15
C ALA A 3 -42.85 2.63 -45.34
N ILE A 4 -42.34 3.08 -46.49
CA ILE A 4 -40.90 3.09 -46.81
C ILE A 4 -40.14 4.09 -45.94
N LEU A 5 -40.69 5.29 -45.72
CA LEU A 5 -40.09 6.31 -44.85
C LEU A 5 -40.07 5.87 -43.39
N PHE A 6 -41.12 5.19 -42.93
CA PHE A 6 -41.20 4.68 -41.57
C PHE A 6 -40.15 3.58 -41.29
N LYS A 7 -39.96 2.65 -42.24
CA LYS A 7 -38.92 1.62 -42.14
C LYS A 7 -37.50 2.21 -42.22
N ALA A 8 -37.29 3.22 -43.05
CA ALA A 8 -36.00 3.91 -43.14
C ALA A 8 -35.66 4.64 -41.83
N CYS A 9 -36.64 5.31 -41.20
CA CYS A 9 -36.47 5.94 -39.89
C CYS A 9 -36.18 4.92 -38.78
N LEU A 10 -36.88 3.79 -38.74
CA LEU A 10 -36.61 2.74 -37.76
C LEU A 10 -35.22 2.12 -37.93
N PHE A 11 -34.77 1.92 -39.17
CA PHE A 11 -33.42 1.42 -39.46
C PHE A 11 -32.34 2.44 -39.07
N LEU A 12 -32.57 3.73 -39.33
CA LEU A 12 -31.67 4.81 -38.88
C LEU A 12 -31.62 4.93 -37.35
N ILE A 13 -32.75 4.81 -36.66
CA ILE A 13 -32.80 4.79 -35.18
C ILE A 13 -32.07 3.55 -34.64
N PHE A 14 -32.22 2.39 -35.29
CA PHE A 14 -31.48 1.18 -34.93
C PHE A 14 -29.97 1.34 -35.15
N LEU A 15 -29.54 1.92 -36.27
CA LEU A 15 -28.13 2.24 -36.53
C LEU A 15 -27.58 3.28 -35.56
N LEU A 16 -28.35 4.30 -35.19
CA LEU A 16 -27.96 5.31 -34.21
C LEU A 16 -27.88 4.72 -32.79
N ALA A 17 -28.81 3.84 -32.42
CA ALA A 17 -28.79 3.11 -31.15
C ALA A 17 -27.60 2.13 -31.06
N PHE A 18 -27.24 1.46 -32.16
CA PHE A 18 -26.06 0.60 -32.21
C PHE A 18 -24.73 1.37 -32.24
N LYS A 19 -24.74 2.62 -32.73
CA LYS A 19 -23.54 3.46 -32.73
C LYS A 19 -23.21 4.05 -31.36
N GLN A 20 -24.11 3.92 -30.38
CA GLN A 20 -24.02 4.60 -29.08
C GLN A 20 -23.47 3.73 -27.93
N THR A 21 -22.93 2.54 -28.21
CA THR A 21 -22.28 1.70 -27.19
C THR A 21 -20.92 1.19 -27.65
N SER A 22 -20.06 2.11 -28.07
CA SER A 22 -18.63 1.94 -27.85
C SER A 22 -18.19 3.07 -26.94
N GLU A 23 -18.47 2.93 -25.64
CA GLU A 23 -17.62 3.58 -24.66
C GLU A 23 -16.21 3.07 -24.93
N GLU A 24 -15.37 3.90 -25.55
CA GLU A 24 -13.93 3.70 -25.48
C GLU A 24 -13.57 3.82 -24.00
N THR A 25 -13.59 2.69 -23.29
CA THR A 25 -12.92 2.56 -22.01
C THR A 25 -11.45 2.83 -22.27
N SER A 26 -11.02 4.07 -22.05
CA SER A 26 -9.61 4.43 -21.89
C SER A 26 -9.09 3.67 -20.68
N THR A 27 -8.63 2.44 -20.89
CA THR A 27 -7.98 1.64 -19.86
C THR A 27 -6.54 2.09 -19.78
N ILE A 28 -6.20 2.86 -18.74
CA ILE A 28 -4.81 3.09 -18.37
C ILE A 28 -4.18 1.71 -18.12
N PRO A 29 -3.12 1.31 -18.84
CA PRO A 29 -2.50 0.00 -18.65
C PRO A 29 -1.99 -0.16 -17.23
N GLU A 30 -2.17 -1.34 -16.64
CA GLU A 30 -1.57 -1.64 -15.34
C GLU A 30 -0.04 -1.57 -15.43
N THR A 31 0.56 -0.91 -14.45
CA THR A 31 2.02 -0.93 -14.30
C THR A 31 2.49 -2.33 -13.94
N TYR A 32 3.67 -2.70 -14.44
CA TYR A 32 4.29 -3.95 -14.06
C TYR A 32 4.57 -4.01 -12.55
N SER A 33 4.24 -5.15 -11.93
CA SER A 33 4.71 -5.54 -10.61
C SER A 33 4.86 -7.07 -10.57
N PRO A 34 5.89 -7.59 -9.90
CA PRO A 34 6.17 -9.02 -9.89
C PRO A 34 5.06 -9.86 -9.21
N VAL A 35 4.22 -9.23 -8.39
CA VAL A 35 3.10 -9.90 -7.70
C VAL A 35 1.79 -9.87 -8.49
N ASN A 36 1.71 -9.22 -9.66
CA ASN A 36 0.44 -8.99 -10.40
C ASN A 36 -0.40 -10.27 -10.59
N ASN A 37 0.24 -11.41 -10.89
CA ASN A 37 -0.46 -12.67 -11.12
C ASN A 37 -0.92 -13.39 -9.85
N ALA A 38 -0.51 -12.93 -8.67
CA ALA A 38 -0.86 -13.48 -7.36
C ALA A 38 -1.80 -12.56 -6.56
N ILE A 39 -2.21 -11.42 -7.14
CA ILE A 39 -3.16 -10.51 -6.49
C ILE A 39 -4.55 -11.17 -6.47
N GLU A 40 -5.07 -11.39 -5.27
CA GLU A 40 -6.47 -11.69 -5.02
C GLU A 40 -7.10 -10.54 -4.24
N TYR A 41 -8.41 -10.34 -4.42
CA TYR A 41 -9.16 -9.30 -3.71
C TYR A 41 -10.09 -9.92 -2.66
N GLU A 42 -10.18 -9.25 -1.53
CA GLU A 42 -11.11 -9.57 -0.44
C GLU A 42 -11.96 -8.34 -0.09
N TYR A 43 -13.11 -8.59 0.54
CA TYR A 43 -13.92 -7.52 1.11
C TYR A 43 -13.69 -7.45 2.62
N ARG A 44 -13.25 -6.30 3.10
CA ARG A 44 -12.95 -6.08 4.53
C ARG A 44 -13.53 -4.75 5.01
N ARG A 45 -13.88 -4.68 6.30
CA ARG A 45 -14.18 -3.42 7.01
C ARG A 45 -12.98 -3.01 7.86
N THR A 46 -12.87 -1.73 8.20
CA THR A 46 -11.93 -1.29 9.22
C THR A 46 -12.20 -2.04 10.54
N ILE A 47 -11.13 -2.46 11.22
CA ILE A 47 -11.24 -3.17 12.49
C ILE A 47 -11.48 -2.13 13.60
N ALA A 48 -12.75 -1.94 13.98
CA ALA A 48 -13.19 -0.86 14.87
C ALA A 48 -12.52 -0.86 16.27
N ASN A 49 -11.93 -1.97 16.71
CA ASN A 49 -11.31 -2.12 18.03
C ASN A 49 -9.84 -2.59 17.95
N ASP A 50 -9.15 -2.38 16.83
CA ASP A 50 -7.72 -2.71 16.74
C ASP A 50 -6.87 -1.66 17.47
N THR A 51 -6.59 -1.91 18.75
CA THR A 51 -5.77 -1.04 19.57
C THR A 51 -4.28 -1.37 19.50
N THR A 52 -3.86 -2.35 18.69
CA THR A 52 -2.47 -2.83 18.66
C THR A 52 -1.48 -1.72 18.27
N MET A 53 -1.93 -0.73 17.49
CA MET A 53 -1.13 0.40 17.04
C MET A 53 -1.26 1.63 17.95
N VAL A 54 -2.18 1.62 18.91
CA VAL A 54 -2.52 2.76 19.77
C VAL A 54 -1.80 2.67 21.12
N GLY A 55 -1.36 3.82 21.64
CA GLY A 55 -0.68 3.89 22.94
C GLY A 55 0.81 3.55 22.88
N GLN A 56 1.43 3.42 24.05
CA GLN A 56 2.86 3.11 24.19
C GLN A 56 3.21 1.78 23.49
N PRO A 57 4.40 1.67 22.85
CA PRO A 57 4.89 0.41 22.32
C PRO A 57 4.88 -0.68 23.38
N ASN A 58 4.52 -1.89 22.97
CA ASN A 58 4.51 -3.08 23.81
C ASN A 58 4.85 -4.32 22.97
N SER A 59 5.01 -5.47 23.63
CA SER A 59 5.39 -6.72 22.96
C SER A 59 4.41 -7.16 21.86
N ALA A 60 3.11 -6.85 21.99
CA ALA A 60 2.12 -7.17 20.96
C ALA A 60 2.34 -6.32 19.69
N TRP A 61 2.62 -5.02 19.84
CA TRP A 61 3.00 -4.15 18.73
C TRP A 61 4.30 -4.62 18.05
N GLU A 62 5.32 -4.95 18.84
CA GLU A 62 6.61 -5.42 18.31
C GLU A 62 6.47 -6.72 17.52
N SER A 63 5.75 -7.69 18.08
CA SER A 63 5.46 -8.97 17.41
C SER A 63 4.69 -8.75 16.11
N ARG A 64 3.67 -7.87 16.13
CA ARG A 64 2.90 -7.55 14.92
C ARG A 64 3.78 -6.91 13.84
N MET A 65 4.58 -5.91 14.19
CA MET A 65 5.47 -5.25 13.21
C MET A 65 6.56 -6.20 12.70
N SER A 66 7.06 -7.09 13.54
CA SER A 66 8.00 -8.16 13.13
C SER A 66 7.34 -9.10 12.12
N ASN A 67 6.11 -9.57 12.40
CA ASN A 67 5.38 -10.46 11.50
C ASN A 67 5.01 -9.79 10.17
N LEU A 68 4.65 -8.50 10.19
CA LEU A 68 4.35 -7.78 8.95
C LEU A 68 5.60 -7.60 8.07
N LEU A 69 6.75 -7.34 8.69
CA LEU A 69 8.02 -7.06 7.99
C LEU A 69 8.93 -8.28 7.78
N ASN A 70 8.60 -9.45 8.32
CA ASN A 70 9.38 -10.66 8.01
C ASN A 70 9.29 -10.95 6.50
N ASN A 71 10.32 -11.55 5.91
CA ASN A 71 10.25 -12.03 4.51
C ASN A 71 9.88 -10.97 3.46
N THR A 72 10.11 -9.67 3.71
CA THR A 72 9.75 -8.61 2.74
C THR A 72 10.90 -8.19 1.83
N LEU A 73 12.13 -8.65 2.11
CA LEU A 73 13.26 -8.52 1.21
C LEU A 73 13.24 -9.73 0.26
N LEU A 74 13.24 -9.46 -1.04
CA LEU A 74 12.93 -10.43 -2.08
C LEU A 74 14.11 -10.63 -3.02
N SER A 75 14.23 -11.84 -3.58
CA SER A 75 15.04 -12.11 -4.76
C SER A 75 14.27 -11.68 -6.01
N ILE A 76 14.82 -10.72 -6.75
CA ILE A 76 14.28 -10.17 -7.99
C ILE A 76 15.22 -10.51 -9.14
N SER A 77 14.68 -11.06 -10.23
CA SER A 77 15.47 -11.38 -11.41
C SER A 77 15.75 -10.15 -12.29
N GLN A 78 16.78 -10.23 -13.14
CA GLN A 78 17.07 -9.18 -14.12
C GLN A 78 15.85 -8.85 -15.00
N THR A 79 15.10 -9.85 -15.47
CA THR A 79 13.91 -9.62 -16.30
C THR A 79 12.84 -8.80 -15.59
N GLU A 80 12.63 -9.03 -14.29
CA GLU A 80 11.66 -8.26 -13.51
C GLU A 80 12.13 -6.81 -13.30
N LEU A 81 13.45 -6.58 -13.14
CA LEU A 81 14.02 -5.23 -13.13
C LEU A 81 13.86 -4.52 -14.47
N ASP A 82 14.09 -5.21 -15.59
CA ASP A 82 13.93 -4.66 -16.93
C ASP A 82 12.47 -4.26 -17.20
N LEU A 83 11.51 -5.11 -16.81
CA LEU A 83 10.06 -4.82 -16.91
C LEU A 83 9.63 -3.64 -16.02
N ALA A 84 10.28 -3.47 -14.86
CA ALA A 84 10.05 -2.34 -13.97
C ALA A 84 10.84 -1.08 -14.35
N ASN A 85 11.72 -1.16 -15.37
CA ASN A 85 12.70 -0.12 -15.72
C ASN A 85 13.49 0.37 -14.48
N ALA A 86 14.01 -0.59 -13.71
CA ALA A 86 14.68 -0.34 -12.43
C ALA A 86 16.06 -1.02 -12.35
N THR A 87 16.86 -0.62 -11.37
CA THR A 87 18.12 -1.28 -10.99
C THR A 87 18.11 -1.59 -9.50
N SER A 88 18.94 -2.53 -9.07
CA SER A 88 19.07 -2.82 -7.64
C SER A 88 20.40 -3.47 -7.27
N ILE A 89 20.60 -3.71 -5.97
CA ILE A 89 21.79 -4.32 -5.39
C ILE A 89 21.80 -5.82 -5.72
N PRO A 90 22.88 -6.35 -6.30
CA PRO A 90 22.99 -7.78 -6.59
C PRO A 90 23.12 -8.61 -5.31
N LEU A 91 22.59 -9.82 -5.33
CA LEU A 91 22.69 -10.78 -4.24
C LEU A 91 23.93 -11.68 -4.41
N GLN A 92 24.52 -12.08 -3.28
CA GLN A 92 25.41 -13.22 -3.13
C GLN A 92 24.61 -14.48 -3.46
N SER A 93 24.64 -14.85 -4.73
CA SER A 93 23.83 -15.92 -5.30
C SER A 93 24.71 -16.80 -6.18
N THR A 94 24.40 -18.09 -6.25
CA THR A 94 25.00 -19.02 -7.23
C THR A 94 24.65 -18.64 -8.67
N ASN A 95 23.64 -17.79 -8.85
CA ASN A 95 23.23 -17.18 -10.11
C ASN A 95 23.47 -15.66 -10.09
N PRO A 96 24.34 -15.10 -10.96
CA PRO A 96 24.73 -13.69 -10.94
C PRO A 96 23.63 -12.70 -11.40
N THR A 97 22.38 -13.15 -11.57
CA THR A 97 21.26 -12.37 -12.13
C THR A 97 20.11 -12.13 -11.13
N GLN A 98 20.42 -12.23 -9.83
CA GLN A 98 19.46 -12.03 -8.74
C GLN A 98 19.82 -10.78 -7.94
N TYR A 99 18.80 -10.00 -7.60
CA TYR A 99 18.91 -8.69 -6.99
C TYR A 99 17.98 -8.57 -5.79
N ALA A 100 18.40 -7.79 -4.79
CA ALA A 100 17.58 -7.45 -3.65
C ALA A 100 16.43 -6.54 -4.07
N GLY A 101 15.22 -6.76 -3.58
CA GLY A 101 14.10 -5.84 -3.82
C GLY A 101 13.00 -6.02 -2.80
N GLY A 102 11.92 -5.26 -2.94
CA GLY A 102 10.76 -5.37 -2.06
C GLY A 102 9.54 -4.73 -2.70
N LEU A 103 8.35 -5.12 -2.24
CA LEU A 103 7.10 -4.49 -2.68
C LEU A 103 6.88 -3.16 -1.97
N GLY A 104 6.21 -2.20 -2.62
CA GLY A 104 5.90 -0.90 -2.04
C GLY A 104 5.12 -0.97 -0.71
N ILE A 105 4.27 -1.99 -0.53
CA ILE A 105 3.55 -2.22 0.73
C ILE A 105 4.49 -2.54 1.90
N ALA A 106 5.59 -3.26 1.66
CA ALA A 106 6.59 -3.51 2.70
C ALA A 106 7.28 -2.21 3.12
N HIS A 107 7.58 -1.33 2.16
CA HIS A 107 8.13 -0.01 2.45
C HIS A 107 7.14 0.85 3.25
N ASN A 108 5.86 0.88 2.88
CA ASN A 108 4.83 1.57 3.66
C ASN A 108 4.75 1.09 5.12
N ILE A 109 4.78 -0.23 5.35
CA ILE A 109 4.74 -0.80 6.70
C ILE A 109 6.01 -0.44 7.48
N HIS A 110 7.18 -0.46 6.84
CA HIS A 110 8.44 0.01 7.44
C HIS A 110 8.34 1.49 7.84
N CYS A 111 7.78 2.33 6.96
CA CYS A 111 7.56 3.74 7.24
C CYS A 111 6.64 3.94 8.46
N VAL A 112 5.55 3.18 8.58
CA VAL A 112 4.67 3.23 9.76
C VAL A 112 5.43 2.83 11.02
N LYS A 113 6.30 1.81 10.96
CA LYS A 113 7.19 1.43 12.07
C LYS A 113 8.08 2.59 12.48
N LYS A 114 8.76 3.22 11.52
CA LYS A 114 9.72 4.29 11.76
C LYS A 114 9.07 5.55 12.35
N LEU A 115 7.88 5.91 11.88
CA LEU A 115 7.08 6.99 12.46
C LEU A 115 6.72 6.70 13.93
N LYS A 116 6.24 5.49 14.25
CA LYS A 116 5.96 5.10 15.64
C LYS A 116 7.23 5.13 16.50
N GLN A 117 8.36 4.64 15.97
CA GLN A 117 9.63 4.68 16.70
C GLN A 117 10.08 6.10 17.01
N PHE A 118 9.91 7.03 16.07
CA PHE A 118 10.24 8.44 16.30
C PHE A 118 9.23 9.14 17.22
N LEU A 119 7.93 8.83 17.12
CA LEU A 119 6.91 9.35 18.04
C LEU A 119 7.19 8.96 19.51
N TYR A 120 7.74 7.78 19.72
CA TYR A 120 8.20 7.29 21.03
C TYR A 120 9.72 7.28 21.13
N PHE A 121 10.35 8.38 20.69
CA PHE A 121 11.81 8.51 20.56
C PHE A 121 12.57 8.05 21.81
N SER A 122 12.20 8.56 22.99
CA SER A 122 12.89 8.25 24.25
C SER A 122 12.82 6.77 24.65
N HIS A 123 11.82 6.04 24.15
CA HIS A 123 11.70 4.61 24.38
C HIS A 123 12.63 3.79 23.47
N PHE A 124 12.73 4.16 22.18
CA PHE A 124 13.50 3.38 21.20
C PHE A 124 14.95 3.82 21.04
N TYR A 125 15.25 5.07 21.38
CA TYR A 125 16.56 5.70 21.19
C TYR A 125 17.00 6.43 22.47
N PRO A 126 17.04 5.75 23.65
CA PRO A 126 17.32 6.40 24.93
C PRO A 126 18.73 7.02 24.98
N ASP A 127 19.68 6.47 24.22
CA ASP A 127 21.08 6.88 24.20
C ASP A 127 21.40 7.92 23.11
N VAL A 128 20.39 8.36 22.35
CA VAL A 128 20.58 9.34 21.27
C VAL A 128 20.30 10.75 21.80
N GLU A 129 21.32 11.60 21.77
CA GLU A 129 21.21 13.01 22.16
C GLU A 129 20.37 13.81 21.15
N ILE A 130 19.41 14.60 21.64
CA ILE A 130 18.59 15.49 20.80
C ILE A 130 19.48 16.56 20.18
N GLY A 131 19.37 16.75 18.87
CA GLY A 131 20.22 17.67 18.09
C GLY A 131 21.58 17.10 17.69
N SER A 132 21.86 15.82 18.01
CA SER A 132 23.00 15.11 17.43
C SER A 132 22.75 14.77 15.95
N SER A 133 23.81 14.47 15.21
CA SER A 133 23.69 14.00 13.82
C SER A 133 22.86 12.71 13.68
N HIS A 134 22.88 11.85 14.70
CA HIS A 134 22.05 10.65 14.72
C HIS A 134 20.57 11.01 14.90
N TYR A 135 20.26 11.94 15.81
CA TYR A 135 18.89 12.45 15.97
C TYR A 135 18.38 13.06 14.66
N ASP A 136 19.17 13.92 14.02
CA ASP A 136 18.80 14.58 12.76
C ASP A 136 18.51 13.56 11.65
N TYR A 137 19.30 12.48 11.57
CA TYR A 137 19.05 11.38 10.66
C TYR A 137 17.71 10.67 10.96
N LEU A 138 17.41 10.38 12.23
CA LEU A 138 16.15 9.73 12.61
C LEU A 138 14.94 10.61 12.30
N GLN A 139 15.06 11.91 12.55
CA GLN A 139 14.03 12.89 12.20
C GLN A 139 13.82 12.95 10.69
N TYR A 140 14.89 13.09 9.91
CA TYR A 140 14.83 13.07 8.46
C TYR A 140 14.18 11.78 7.93
N HIS A 141 14.53 10.63 8.50
CA HIS A 141 13.94 9.35 8.10
C HIS A 141 12.44 9.32 8.42
N ALA A 142 12.00 9.86 9.56
CA ALA A 142 10.59 10.00 9.89
C ALA A 142 9.85 10.91 8.89
N ASP A 143 10.42 12.06 8.53
CA ASP A 143 9.85 12.99 7.54
C ASP A 143 9.74 12.35 6.14
N HIS A 144 10.78 11.64 5.71
CA HIS A 144 10.75 10.86 4.48
C HIS A 144 9.64 9.81 4.50
N CYS A 145 9.51 9.07 5.61
CA CYS A 145 8.48 8.05 5.78
C CYS A 145 7.07 8.65 5.70
N LEU A 146 6.86 9.82 6.33
CA LEU A 146 5.58 10.53 6.27
C LEU A 146 5.22 10.91 4.83
N ASN A 147 6.18 11.49 4.09
CA ASN A 147 5.97 11.85 2.69
C ASN A 147 5.71 10.62 1.82
N PHE A 148 6.47 9.53 1.98
CA PHE A 148 6.29 8.31 1.20
C PHE A 148 4.89 7.70 1.39
N ILE A 149 4.42 7.59 2.64
CA ILE A 149 3.08 7.08 2.95
C ILE A 149 2.01 7.96 2.32
N LEU A 150 2.14 9.29 2.40
CA LEU A 150 1.20 10.23 1.76
C LEU A 150 1.13 10.01 0.26
N GLN A 151 2.26 9.95 -0.43
CA GLN A 151 2.31 9.69 -1.88
C GLN A 151 1.71 8.32 -2.22
N SER A 152 1.97 7.30 -1.40
CA SER A 152 1.41 5.97 -1.61
C SER A 152 -0.11 5.94 -1.48
N MET A 153 -0.68 6.64 -0.49
CA MET A 153 -2.13 6.80 -0.31
C MET A 153 -2.77 7.60 -1.44
N MET A 154 -2.09 8.64 -1.94
CA MET A 154 -2.58 9.41 -3.09
C MET A 154 -2.53 8.60 -4.39
N CYS A 155 -1.59 7.67 -4.52
CA CYS A 155 -1.52 6.74 -5.66
C CYS A 155 -2.58 5.63 -5.55
N HIS A 156 -2.86 5.14 -4.35
CA HIS A 156 -3.85 4.10 -4.07
C HIS A 156 -4.99 4.66 -3.21
N MET A 157 -5.80 5.53 -3.81
CA MET A 157 -6.83 6.27 -3.08
C MET A 157 -7.93 5.37 -2.51
N ASP A 158 -8.26 5.58 -1.25
CA ASP A 158 -9.51 5.09 -0.68
C ASP A 158 -10.67 5.98 -1.15
N THR A 159 -11.47 5.47 -2.08
CA THR A 159 -12.65 6.17 -2.63
C THR A 159 -13.94 5.88 -1.85
N SER A 160 -13.83 5.18 -0.72
CA SER A 160 -14.97 4.81 0.11
C SER A 160 -15.53 6.01 0.85
N LEU A 161 -16.86 6.11 0.93
CA LEU A 161 -17.53 7.19 1.64
C LEU A 161 -17.42 6.99 3.17
N TYR A 162 -16.76 7.91 3.86
CA TYR A 162 -16.93 8.10 5.29
C TYR A 162 -18.15 8.99 5.56
N THR A 163 -18.72 8.89 6.76
CA THR A 163 -19.83 9.77 7.18
C THR A 163 -19.51 10.44 8.50
N LEU A 164 -20.25 11.49 8.85
CA LEU A 164 -20.10 12.20 10.11
C LEU A 164 -21.23 11.81 11.07
N VAL A 165 -20.89 11.59 12.34
CA VAL A 165 -21.86 11.23 13.39
C VAL A 165 -21.63 12.03 14.65
N TRP A 166 -22.71 12.30 15.39
CA TRP A 166 -22.62 12.83 16.75
C TRP A 166 -22.27 11.70 17.72
N ALA A 167 -21.26 11.91 18.56
CA ALA A 167 -20.86 10.97 19.60
C ALA A 167 -20.38 11.72 20.86
N PRO A 168 -20.40 11.09 22.05
CA PRO A 168 -19.85 11.71 23.25
C PRO A 168 -18.38 12.11 23.09
N GLY A 169 -18.05 13.31 23.55
CA GLY A 169 -16.70 13.85 23.67
C GLY A 169 -15.89 13.13 24.76
N GLU A 170 -14.66 13.58 24.99
CA GLU A 170 -13.79 13.00 26.02
C GLU A 170 -14.34 13.18 27.43
N ASP A 171 -15.09 14.27 27.67
CA ASP A 171 -15.78 14.55 28.92
C ASP A 171 -17.04 13.69 29.14
N GLY A 172 -17.52 12.99 28.10
CA GLY A 172 -18.76 12.22 28.12
C GLY A 172 -20.05 13.05 28.18
N GLU A 173 -19.95 14.38 28.28
CA GLU A 173 -21.07 15.31 28.46
C GLU A 173 -21.37 16.11 27.19
N THR A 174 -20.34 16.48 26.43
CA THR A 174 -20.48 17.23 25.19
C THR A 174 -20.62 16.29 24.00
N MET A 175 -21.51 16.64 23.06
CA MET A 175 -21.60 15.92 21.78
C MET A 175 -20.63 16.55 20.80
N VAL A 176 -19.77 15.72 20.20
CA VAL A 176 -18.81 16.13 19.18
C VAL A 176 -19.06 15.39 17.87
N VAL A 177 -18.67 16.02 16.77
CA VAL A 177 -18.69 15.37 15.45
C VAL A 177 -17.49 14.43 15.35
N LYS A 178 -17.75 13.15 15.08
CA LYS A 178 -16.73 12.14 14.79
C LYS A 178 -16.90 11.58 13.39
N HIS A 179 -15.80 11.11 12.82
CA HIS A 179 -15.82 10.32 11.60
C HIS A 179 -16.40 8.94 11.93
N ARG A 180 -17.34 8.48 11.11
CA ARG A 180 -17.70 7.07 11.01
C ARG A 180 -16.95 6.52 9.82
N GLU A 181 -16.14 5.51 10.08
CA GLU A 181 -15.29 4.85 9.10
C GLU A 181 -16.12 4.33 7.91
N PRO A 182 -15.52 4.24 6.71
CA PRO A 182 -16.19 3.63 5.58
C PRO A 182 -16.66 2.20 5.86
N GLY A 183 -17.65 1.76 5.07
CA GLY A 183 -18.25 0.44 5.18
C GLY A 183 -17.34 -0.70 4.69
N LEU A 184 -17.91 -1.57 3.86
CA LEU A 184 -17.16 -2.68 3.27
C LEU A 184 -16.30 -2.15 2.11
N GLN A 185 -15.00 -2.45 2.14
CA GLN A 185 -14.03 -2.00 1.15
C GLN A 185 -13.50 -3.21 0.36
N LYS A 186 -13.22 -3.02 -0.94
CA LYS A 186 -12.49 -4.00 -1.75
C LYS A 186 -10.99 -3.78 -1.52
N CYS A 187 -10.31 -4.75 -0.95
CA CYS A 187 -8.89 -4.69 -0.61
C CYS A 187 -8.11 -5.78 -1.34
N VAL A 188 -6.83 -5.56 -1.61
CA VAL A 188 -5.92 -6.65 -1.97
C VAL A 188 -5.72 -7.53 -0.73
N SER A 189 -5.81 -8.85 -0.89
CA SER A 189 -5.66 -9.79 0.21
C SER A 189 -4.22 -9.79 0.71
N TRP A 190 -4.04 -9.39 1.96
CA TRP A 190 -2.71 -9.33 2.60
C TRP A 190 -2.06 -10.71 2.66
N ASP A 191 -2.83 -11.74 3.01
CA ASP A 191 -2.32 -13.10 3.21
C ASP A 191 -1.74 -13.67 1.92
N LYS A 192 -2.40 -13.39 0.78
CA LYS A 192 -1.94 -13.81 -0.55
C LYS A 192 -0.66 -13.13 -0.98
N VAL A 193 -0.57 -11.82 -0.79
CA VAL A 193 0.66 -11.07 -1.07
C VAL A 193 1.79 -11.51 -0.13
N LYS A 194 1.47 -11.84 1.12
CA LYS A 194 2.44 -12.27 2.12
C LYS A 194 3.00 -13.66 1.85
N GLU A 195 2.15 -14.59 1.44
CA GLU A 195 2.53 -15.93 0.97
C GLU A 195 3.51 -15.79 -0.21
N TRP A 196 3.13 -15.02 -1.23
CA TRP A 196 3.97 -14.75 -2.40
C TRP A 196 5.33 -14.12 -2.04
N MET A 197 5.35 -13.15 -1.11
CA MET A 197 6.62 -12.57 -0.63
C MET A 197 7.49 -13.61 0.08
N SER A 198 6.88 -14.50 0.86
CA SER A 198 7.61 -15.51 1.65
C SER A 198 8.30 -16.55 0.79
N GLU A 199 7.69 -16.94 -0.34
CA GLU A 199 8.30 -17.87 -1.31
C GLU A 199 9.56 -17.32 -1.98
N ARG A 200 9.74 -16.00 -1.95
CA ARG A 200 10.81 -15.27 -2.65
C ARG A 200 11.78 -14.57 -1.71
N ALA A 201 11.61 -14.78 -0.41
CA ALA A 201 12.32 -14.06 0.61
C ALA A 201 13.82 -14.40 0.59
N VAL A 202 14.64 -13.37 0.82
CA VAL A 202 16.08 -13.50 1.01
C VAL A 202 16.48 -12.77 2.27
N SER A 203 17.62 -13.17 2.84
CA SER A 203 18.16 -12.51 4.00
C SER A 203 19.09 -11.36 3.61
N SER A 204 19.18 -10.34 4.46
CA SER A 204 19.99 -9.15 4.18
C SER A 204 21.49 -9.46 4.09
N ASP A 205 21.98 -10.52 4.75
CA ASP A 205 23.36 -10.98 4.63
C ASP A 205 23.70 -11.50 3.22
N MET A 206 22.69 -11.80 2.42
CA MET A 206 22.88 -12.16 1.02
C MET A 206 23.13 -10.95 0.12
N MET A 207 23.11 -9.71 0.60
CA MET A 207 23.44 -8.56 -0.24
C MET A 207 24.96 -8.43 -0.45
N LEU A 208 25.39 -8.08 -1.65
CA LEU A 208 26.78 -7.73 -1.92
C LEU A 208 27.07 -6.31 -1.40
N GLY A 209 28.06 -6.19 -0.52
CA GLY A 209 28.58 -4.88 -0.09
C GLY A 209 29.42 -4.22 -1.19
N PRO A 210 29.72 -2.91 -1.07
CA PRO A 210 30.73 -2.28 -1.91
C PRO A 210 32.08 -3.00 -1.68
N GLY A 211 32.61 -3.60 -2.76
CA GLY A 211 33.92 -4.24 -2.79
C GLY A 211 35.06 -3.27 -3.05
#